data_AF-M5SM08-F1
#
_entry.id   AF-M5SM08-F1
#
_cell.length_a   1.000
_cell.length_b   1.000
_cell.length_c   1.000
_cell.angle_alpha   90.00
_cell.angle_beta   90.00
_cell.angle_gamma   90.00
#
_symmetry.space_group_name_H-M   'P 1'
#
loop_
_entity.id
_entity.type
_entity.pdbx_description
1 polymer ?
#
loop_
_entity_poly.entity_id
_entity_poly.type
_entity_poly.pdbx_seq_one_letter_code
_entity_poly.pdbx_strand_id
1 'polypeptide(L)' 'MDRRQNEPSEVAEDATEDTLPDAPPWVTQDLIDYTIQVWQPRYETPLSDADAIEIIAAAYELLRAIAGDD' A
#
# COMPACT_ATOMS: atom_id res chain seq x y z
N MET A 1 -38.60 20.78 30.01
CA MET A 1 -38.52 19.31 30.02
C MET A 1 -37.71 18.90 28.81
N ASP A 2 -36.46 18.55 29.07
CA ASP A 2 -35.49 17.90 28.19
C ASP A 2 -36.04 16.70 27.40
N ARG A 3 -35.55 16.55 26.16
CA ARG A 3 -34.84 15.36 25.63
C ARG A 3 -34.09 15.81 24.37
N ARG A 4 -32.78 16.03 24.49
CA ARG A 4 -31.72 15.15 23.95
C ARG A 4 -31.90 14.87 22.45
N GLN A 5 -31.12 15.58 21.63
CA GLN A 5 -29.94 15.03 20.94
C GLN A 5 -30.32 14.00 19.88
N ASN A 6 -30.15 14.38 18.62
CA ASN A 6 -29.73 13.48 17.55
C ASN A 6 -29.17 14.35 16.41
N GLU A 7 -28.00 14.94 16.67
CA GLU A 7 -27.09 15.33 15.60
C GLU A 7 -26.77 14.05 14.81
N PRO A 8 -26.93 14.02 13.47
CA PRO A 8 -26.41 12.92 12.71
C PRO A 8 -24.90 12.95 12.91
N SER A 9 -24.37 11.93 13.61
CA SER A 9 -22.95 11.67 13.70
C SER A 9 -22.35 11.80 12.30
N GLU A 10 -21.58 12.86 12.13
CA GLU A 10 -20.53 12.93 11.13
C GLU A 10 -19.67 11.71 11.40
N VAL A 11 -19.88 10.65 10.62
CA VAL A 11 -18.98 9.51 10.55
C VAL A 11 -17.73 10.06 9.91
N ALA A 12 -16.90 10.69 10.75
CA ALA A 12 -15.47 10.79 10.54
C ALA A 12 -14.95 9.35 10.62
N GLU A 13 -15.24 8.58 9.58
CA GLU A 13 -14.35 7.50 9.17
C GLU A 13 -13.15 8.23 8.60
N ASP A 14 -12.29 8.65 9.54
CA ASP A 14 -10.87 8.86 9.38
C ASP A 14 -10.37 7.61 8.66
N ALA A 15 -10.49 7.63 7.34
CA ALA A 15 -9.74 6.78 6.45
C ALA A 15 -8.31 7.09 6.82
N THR A 16 -7.76 6.26 7.69
CA THR A 16 -6.35 6.22 8.00
C THR A 16 -5.70 6.20 6.64
N GLU A 17 -5.15 7.35 6.27
CA GLU A 17 -4.33 7.52 5.10
C GLU A 17 -3.12 6.65 5.41
N ASP A 18 -3.25 5.37 5.06
CA ASP A 18 -2.23 4.35 5.20
C ASP A 18 -1.07 4.86 4.38
N THR A 19 -0.20 5.59 5.07
CA THR A 19 0.75 6.48 4.46
C THR A 19 1.86 5.54 4.04
N LEU A 20 1.71 5.01 2.82
CA LEU A 20 2.64 4.06 2.24
C LEU A 20 4.06 4.57 2.44
N PRO A 21 4.93 3.82 3.13
CA PRO A 21 6.25 4.31 3.47
C PRO A 21 7.04 4.57 2.19
N ASP A 22 7.39 5.83 1.95
CA ASP A 22 8.27 6.34 0.86
C ASP A 22 8.07 5.65 -0.51
N ALA A 23 6.82 5.30 -0.84
CA ALA A 23 6.49 4.59 -2.06
C ALA A 23 6.32 5.57 -3.24
N PRO A 24 6.71 5.18 -4.47
CA PRO A 24 6.38 5.97 -5.66
C PRO A 24 4.86 6.20 -5.76
N PRO A 25 4.40 7.34 -6.30
CA PRO A 25 2.99 7.74 -6.28
C PRO A 25 2.05 6.83 -7.08
N TRP A 26 2.61 5.93 -7.90
CA TRP A 26 1.86 4.94 -8.66
C TRP A 26 1.69 3.61 -7.92
N VAL A 27 2.39 3.40 -6.80
CA VAL A 27 2.26 2.21 -5.97
C VAL A 27 1.03 2.35 -5.09
N THR A 28 0.14 1.36 -5.13
CA THR A 28 -1.09 1.32 -4.35
C THR A 28 -1.03 0.20 -3.31
N GLN A 29 -1.86 0.28 -2.25
CA GLN A 29 -1.96 -0.80 -1.25
C GLN A 29 -2.34 -2.13 -1.90
N ASP A 30 -3.29 -2.14 -2.84
CA ASP A 30 -3.67 -3.36 -3.57
C ASP A 30 -2.47 -4.02 -4.28
N LEU A 31 -1.55 -3.21 -4.83
CA LEU A 31 -0.35 -3.71 -5.49
C LEU A 31 0.65 -4.27 -4.46
N ILE A 32 0.77 -3.64 -3.30
CA ILE A 32 1.60 -4.11 -2.18
C ILE A 32 1.07 -5.45 -1.67
N ASP A 33 -0.21 -5.53 -1.35
CA ASP A 33 -0.87 -6.75 -0.85
C ASP A 33 -0.71 -7.90 -1.85
N TYR A 34 -0.93 -7.62 -3.14
CA TYR A 34 -0.74 -8.61 -4.20
C TYR A 34 0.73 -9.05 -4.33
N THR A 35 1.67 -8.11 -4.19
CA THR A 35 3.10 -8.42 -4.22
C THR A 35 3.47 -9.33 -3.05
N ILE A 36 3.04 -9.02 -1.83
CA ILE A 36 3.24 -9.88 -0.66
C ILE A 36 2.65 -11.26 -0.93
N GLN A 37 1.40 -11.35 -1.39
CA GLN A 37 0.75 -12.63 -1.69
C GLN A 37 1.54 -13.49 -2.67
N VAL A 38 2.06 -12.90 -3.74
CA VAL A 38 2.79 -13.61 -4.80
C VAL A 38 4.19 -14.03 -4.35
N TRP A 39 4.87 -13.18 -3.58
CA TRP A 39 6.28 -13.35 -3.24
C TRP A 39 6.49 -14.07 -1.91
N GLN A 40 5.57 -13.96 -0.95
CA GLN A 40 5.68 -14.59 0.38
C GLN A 40 6.09 -16.07 0.36
N PRO A 41 5.59 -16.93 -0.55
CA PRO A 41 5.99 -18.34 -0.57
C PRO A 41 7.47 -18.60 -0.88
N ARG A 42 8.20 -17.59 -1.35
CA ARG A 42 9.65 -17.65 -1.68
C ARG A 42 10.54 -17.19 -0.53
N TYR A 43 9.96 -16.62 0.52
CA TYR A 43 10.68 -16.09 1.67
C TYR A 43 10.33 -16.89 2.92
N GLU A 44 11.35 -17.20 3.73
CA GLU A 44 11.15 -17.89 5.01
C GLU A 44 10.54 -16.96 6.07
N THR A 45 10.81 -15.66 5.96
CA THR A 45 10.28 -14.62 6.84
C THR A 45 9.06 -13.94 6.22
N PRO A 46 8.08 -13.50 7.04
CA PRO A 46 6.99 -12.64 6.56
C PRO A 46 7.54 -11.37 5.91
N LEU A 47 7.08 -11.08 4.69
CA LEU A 47 7.35 -9.83 4.00
C LEU A 47 6.50 -8.71 4.62
N SER A 48 7.13 -7.57 4.82
CA SER A 48 6.45 -6.32 5.18
C SER A 48 6.07 -5.52 3.94
N ASP A 49 5.23 -4.52 4.14
CA ASP A 49 4.84 -3.56 3.10
C ASP A 49 6.06 -2.84 2.51
N ALA A 50 7.06 -2.51 3.35
CA ALA A 50 8.33 -1.94 2.91
C ALA A 50 9.10 -2.89 1.98
N ASP A 51 9.17 -4.19 2.32
CA ASP A 51 9.81 -5.18 1.46
C ASP A 51 9.09 -5.30 0.11
N ALA A 52 7.76 -5.25 0.12
CA ALA A 52 6.96 -5.29 -1.10
C ALA A 52 7.18 -4.05 -1.98
N ILE A 53 7.28 -2.86 -1.39
CA ILE A 53 7.63 -1.62 -2.10
C ILE A 53 9.02 -1.74 -2.74
N GLU A 54 10.02 -2.28 -2.03
CA GLU A 54 11.35 -2.52 -2.60
C GLU A 54 11.32 -3.50 -3.77
N ILE A 55 10.57 -4.61 -3.65
CA ILE A 55 10.40 -5.59 -4.74
C ILE A 55 9.78 -4.92 -5.97
N ILE A 56 8.73 -4.12 -5.77
CA ILE A 56 8.04 -3.40 -6.85
C ILE A 56 9.00 -2.43 -7.55
N ALA A 57 9.75 -1.62 -6.78
CA ALA A 57 10.71 -0.67 -7.32
C ALA A 57 11.84 -1.37 -8.11
N ALA A 58 12.40 -2.44 -7.56
CA ALA A 58 13.44 -3.23 -8.23
C ALA A 58 12.94 -3.85 -9.54
N ALA A 59 11.70 -4.37 -9.55
CA ALA A 59 11.09 -4.92 -10.76
C ALA A 59 10.86 -3.84 -11.83
N TYR A 60 10.45 -2.63 -11.43
CA TYR A 60 10.28 -1.50 -12.34
C TYR A 60 11.60 -1.07 -12.98
N GLU A 61 12.66 -0.91 -12.19
CA GLU A 61 13.99 -0.56 -12.71
C GLU A 61 14.53 -1.61 -13.69
N LEU A 62 14.33 -2.90 -13.38
CA LEU A 62 14.71 -3.99 -14.27
C LEU A 62 13.93 -3.92 -15.60
N LEU A 63 12.62 -3.70 -15.54
CA LEU A 63 11.77 -3.55 -16.73
C LEU A 63 12.22 -2.36 -17.58
N ARG A 64 12.51 -1.22 -16.96
CA ARG A 64 13.01 -0.02 -17.64
C ARG A 64 14.33 -0.28 -18.37
N ALA A 65 15.28 -0.92 -17.69
CA ALA A 65 16.57 -1.28 -18.28
C ALA A 65 16.44 -2.23 -19.48
N ILE A 66 15.49 -3.18 -19.43
CA ILE A 66 15.23 -4.12 -20.53
C ILE A 66 14.48 -3.45 -21.69
N ALA A 67 13.59 -2.50 -21.39
CA ALA A 67 12.82 -1.76 -22.39
C ALA A 67 13.68 -0.77 -23.20
N GLY A 68 14.90 -0.46 -22.75
CA GLY A 68 15.80 0.49 -23.41
C GLY A 68 15.38 1.95 -23.24
N ASP A 69 14.59 2.23 -22.19
CA ASP A 69 14.14 3.57 -21.82
C ASP A 69 15.20 4.21 -20.90
N ASP A 70 16.37 4.52 -21.47
CA ASP A 70 17.45 5.28 -20.79
C ASP A 70 17.23 6.79 -20.94
#